data_AF-A0A9P5XT56-F1
#
_entry.id   AF-A0A9P5XT56-F1
#
_cell.length_a   1.000
_cell.length_b   1.000
_cell.length_c   1.000
_cell.angle_alpha   90.00
_cell.angle_beta   90.00
_cell.angle_gamma   90.00
#
_symmetry.space_group_name_H-M   'P 1'
#
loop_
_entity.id
_entity.type
_entity.pdbx_description
1 polymer ?
#
loop_
_entity_poly.entity_id
_entity_poly.type
_entity_poly.pdbx_seq_one_letter_code
_entity_poly.pdbx_strand_id
1 'polypeptide(L)'
;MGGGKCPTYFIYDNIKEYQVYGTQNNIALTSKTRLKYLDHIQVSEVENTLQENPASIVCDIPISILYTRLTKKQLQKVTCRHQIKSRSNATRNEIECELNKHTCSKGDCAELLTAFVPFHTIVLPVEHEPDHVGFPPKPPSHKLENQIISDFCNDTSPKAFMESGCMVCGEL
;
A
#
# COMPACT_ATOMS: atom_id res chain seq x y z
N MET A 1 33.15 9.79 4.05
CA MET A 1 31.96 10.52 3.54
C MET A 1 30.75 9.61 3.75
N GLY A 2 29.82 10.00 4.62
CA GLY A 2 28.63 9.20 4.93
C GLY A 2 27.68 9.18 3.73
N GLY A 3 27.62 8.04 3.03
CA GLY A 3 26.67 7.80 1.94
C GLY A 3 25.25 7.65 2.50
N GLY A 4 24.59 8.76 2.80
CA GLY A 4 23.17 8.78 3.15
C GLY A 4 22.38 8.19 1.99
N LYS A 5 21.65 7.09 2.25
CA LYS A 5 20.77 6.47 1.26
C LYS A 5 19.71 7.49 0.86
N CYS A 6 19.69 7.89 -0.41
CA CYS A 6 18.63 8.75 -0.94
C CYS A 6 17.28 8.05 -0.73
N PRO A 7 16.25 8.76 -0.26
CA PRO A 7 14.92 8.17 -0.10
C PRO A 7 14.40 7.72 -1.47
N THR A 8 14.00 6.44 -1.56
CA THR A 8 13.47 5.80 -2.77
C THR A 8 11.94 5.88 -2.87
N TYR A 9 11.36 6.91 -2.23
CA TYR A 9 9.94 7.17 -2.20
C TYR A 9 9.64 8.58 -2.70
N PHE A 10 8.43 8.75 -3.21
CA PHE A 10 7.85 10.01 -3.63
C PHE A 10 6.77 10.42 -2.62
N ILE A 11 6.52 11.72 -2.50
CA ILE A 11 5.43 12.24 -1.66
C ILE A 11 4.28 12.57 -2.61
N TYR A 12 3.07 12.10 -2.28
CA TYR A 12 1.90 12.31 -3.13
C TYR A 12 1.66 13.79 -3.45
N ASP A 13 1.84 14.69 -2.48
CA ASP A 13 1.66 16.14 -2.70
C ASP A 13 2.53 16.70 -3.83
N ASN A 14 3.73 16.14 -4.03
CA ASN A 14 4.67 16.59 -5.06
C ASN A 14 4.34 16.07 -6.46
N ILE A 15 3.48 15.04 -6.56
CA ILE A 15 3.19 14.37 -7.83
C ILE A 15 1.71 14.34 -8.19
N LYS A 16 0.82 14.79 -7.29
CA LYS A 16 -0.63 14.82 -7.48
C LYS A 16 -1.07 15.60 -8.73
N GLU A 17 -0.30 16.61 -9.12
CA GLU A 17 -0.57 17.43 -10.31
C GLU A 17 -0.33 16.69 -11.62
N TYR A 18 0.51 15.65 -11.60
CA TYR A 18 0.84 14.81 -12.75
C TYR A 18 -0.03 13.55 -12.82
N GLN A 19 -1.00 13.38 -11.92
CA GLN A 19 -1.82 12.18 -11.88
C GLN A 19 -2.77 12.14 -13.07
N VAL A 20 -2.71 11.03 -13.82
CA VAL A 20 -3.62 10.77 -14.96
C VAL A 20 -4.70 9.77 -14.55
N TYR A 21 -4.31 8.69 -13.85
CA TYR A 21 -5.23 7.67 -13.36
C TYR A 21 -5.15 7.54 -11.84
N GLY A 22 -6.31 7.54 -11.19
CA GLY A 22 -6.45 7.37 -9.74
C GLY A 22 -6.65 5.92 -9.29
N THR A 23 -6.64 5.72 -7.98
CA THR A 23 -6.84 4.41 -7.35
C THR A 23 -8.26 3.92 -7.56
N GLN A 24 -8.46 2.63 -7.82
CA GLN A 24 -9.80 2.05 -8.02
C GLN A 24 -10.50 1.65 -6.71
N ASN A 25 -9.83 1.72 -5.55
CA ASN A 25 -10.28 1.11 -4.29
C ASN A 25 -10.62 2.07 -3.13
N ASN A 26 -11.21 3.25 -3.36
CA ASN A 26 -11.56 4.19 -2.27
C ASN A 26 -10.37 4.50 -1.32
N ILE A 27 -9.16 4.56 -1.86
CA ILE A 27 -7.96 4.82 -1.07
C ILE A 27 -7.79 6.33 -0.95
N ALA A 28 -7.95 6.86 0.27
CA ALA A 28 -7.63 8.26 0.54
C ALA A 28 -6.12 8.47 0.56
N LEU A 29 -5.59 9.00 -0.54
CA LEU A 29 -4.24 9.50 -0.59
C LEU A 29 -4.18 10.88 0.08
N THR A 30 -3.43 10.97 1.18
CA THR A 30 -3.15 12.23 1.86
C THR A 30 -1.92 12.91 1.24
N SER A 31 -1.78 14.22 1.40
CA SER A 31 -0.57 14.95 0.96
C SER A 31 0.74 14.33 1.48
N LYS A 32 0.73 13.66 2.64
CA LYS A 32 1.91 13.05 3.24
C LYS A 32 2.15 11.60 2.83
N THR A 33 1.27 11.02 2.00
CA THR A 33 1.38 9.62 1.60
C THR A 33 2.67 9.39 0.81
N ARG A 34 3.43 8.38 1.25
CA ARG A 34 4.67 7.96 0.60
C ARG A 34 4.35 6.94 -0.48
N LEU A 35 4.86 7.19 -1.67
CA LEU A 35 4.65 6.40 -2.86
C LEU A 35 5.95 5.74 -3.29
N LYS A 36 5.89 4.48 -3.64
CA LYS A 36 7.00 3.70 -4.18
C LYS A 36 6.84 3.63 -5.69
N TYR A 37 7.93 3.82 -6.43
CA TYR A 37 7.95 3.49 -7.84
C TYR A 37 7.63 2.01 -8.03
N LEU A 38 6.62 1.73 -8.86
CA LEU A 38 6.26 0.38 -9.27
C LEU A 38 6.92 0.07 -10.61
N ASP A 39 6.49 0.76 -11.67
CA ASP A 39 7.06 0.60 -13.00
C ASP A 39 6.79 1.80 -13.92
N HIS A 40 7.41 1.76 -15.11
CA HIS A 40 7.25 2.75 -16.17
C HIS A 40 6.70 2.02 -17.40
N ILE A 41 5.41 2.24 -17.66
CA ILE A 41 4.56 1.41 -18.51
C ILE A 41 3.98 2.22 -19.66
N GLN A 42 3.64 1.56 -20.76
CA GLN A 42 2.92 2.23 -21.85
C GLN A 42 1.45 2.47 -21.46
N VAL A 43 0.81 3.48 -22.06
CA VAL A 43 -0.61 3.78 -21.83
C VAL A 43 -1.50 2.55 -22.03
N SER A 44 -1.19 1.67 -22.99
CA SER A 44 -1.92 0.43 -23.25
C SER A 44 -1.79 -0.63 -22.14
N GLU A 45 -0.76 -0.55 -21.30
CA GLU A 45 -0.51 -1.51 -20.20
C GLU A 45 -1.09 -1.03 -18.85
N VAL A 46 -1.66 0.19 -18.82
CA VAL A 46 -2.18 0.83 -17.61
C VAL A 46 -3.30 0.01 -16.98
N GLU A 47 -4.26 -0.45 -17.78
CA GLU A 47 -5.42 -1.19 -17.27
C GLU A 47 -4.99 -2.50 -16.58
N ASN A 48 -4.07 -3.24 -17.19
CA ASN A 48 -3.51 -4.46 -16.60
C ASN A 48 -2.81 -4.17 -15.26
N THR A 49 -2.02 -3.10 -15.20
CA THR A 49 -1.29 -2.71 -13.99
C THR A 49 -2.24 -2.30 -12.85
N LEU A 50 -3.32 -1.57 -13.18
CA LEU A 50 -4.37 -1.19 -12.23
C LEU A 50 -5.17 -2.41 -11.76
N GLN A 51 -5.42 -3.40 -12.61
CA GLN A 51 -6.07 -4.65 -12.23
C GLN A 51 -5.20 -5.47 -11.25
N GLU A 52 -3.90 -5.59 -11.51
CA GLU A 52 -2.98 -6.29 -10.60
C GLU A 52 -2.76 -5.51 -9.29
N ASN A 53 -2.78 -4.18 -9.36
CA ASN A 53 -2.52 -3.29 -8.23
C ASN A 53 -3.59 -2.18 -8.18
N PRO A 54 -4.78 -2.45 -7.62
CA PRO A 54 -5.88 -1.47 -7.62
C PRO A 54 -5.62 -0.26 -6.71
N ALA A 55 -4.62 -0.37 -5.83
CA ALA A 55 -4.12 0.72 -5.00
C ALA A 55 -3.08 1.61 -5.69
N SER A 56 -2.66 1.27 -6.90
CA SER A 56 -1.67 2.03 -7.64
C SER A 56 -2.27 3.31 -8.22
N ILE A 57 -1.41 4.31 -8.39
CA ILE A 57 -1.72 5.51 -9.17
C ILE A 57 -0.79 5.58 -10.36
N VAL A 58 -1.26 6.19 -11.44
CA VAL A 58 -0.47 6.36 -12.65
C VAL A 58 -0.36 7.84 -12.97
N CYS A 59 0.88 8.29 -13.14
CA CYS A 59 1.20 9.69 -13.31
C CYS A 59 2.05 9.92 -14.58
N ASP A 60 1.78 11.02 -15.27
CA ASP A 60 2.57 11.55 -16.38
C ASP A 60 3.62 12.54 -15.83
N ILE A 61 4.68 11.99 -15.22
CA ILE A 61 5.71 12.79 -14.55
C ILE A 61 6.91 12.95 -15.48
N PRO A 62 7.44 14.18 -15.64
CA PRO A 62 8.68 14.42 -16.35
C PRO A 62 9.83 13.56 -15.82
N ILE A 63 10.61 12.97 -16.73
CA ILE A 63 11.78 12.14 -16.41
C ILE A 63 12.76 12.86 -15.47
N SER A 64 12.88 14.18 -15.62
CA SER A 64 13.72 15.06 -14.79
C SER A 64 13.41 14.96 -13.30
N ILE A 65 12.13 14.81 -12.93
CA ILE A 65 11.69 14.65 -11.55
C ILE A 65 11.88 13.19 -11.13
N LEU A 66 11.58 12.26 -12.04
CA LEU A 66 11.59 10.83 -11.77
C LEU A 66 12.99 10.32 -11.39
N TYR A 67 14.03 10.60 -12.18
CA TYR A 67 15.34 9.97 -12.00
C TYR A 67 16.01 10.32 -10.66
N THR A 68 15.67 11.46 -10.08
CA THR A 68 16.26 11.95 -8.82
C THR A 68 16.00 11.05 -7.62
N ARG A 69 14.94 10.22 -7.67
CA ARG A 69 14.51 9.34 -6.57
C ARG A 69 14.52 7.86 -6.91
N LEU A 70 14.81 7.50 -8.17
CA LEU A 70 14.90 6.10 -8.59
C LEU A 70 16.24 5.48 -8.23
N THR A 71 16.25 4.16 -8.06
CA THR A 71 17.49 3.37 -7.94
C THR A 71 18.13 3.14 -9.31
N LYS A 72 19.43 2.79 -9.35
CA LYS A 72 20.14 2.48 -10.61
C LYS A 72 19.38 1.46 -11.48
N LYS A 73 18.83 0.39 -10.86
CA LYS A 73 18.07 -0.64 -11.58
C LYS A 73 16.79 -0.09 -12.21
N GLN A 74 16.08 0.78 -11.48
CA GLN A 74 14.86 1.42 -11.98
C GLN A 74 15.18 2.41 -13.10
N LEU A 75 16.25 3.21 -12.95
CA LEU A 75 16.74 4.10 -14.00
C LEU A 75 17.07 3.35 -15.29
N GLN A 76 17.74 2.19 -15.18
CA GLN A 76 18.03 1.34 -16.34
C GLN A 76 16.72 0.88 -17.03
N LYS A 77 15.72 0.45 -16.25
CA LYS A 77 14.41 0.10 -16.82
C LYS A 77 13.77 1.26 -17.58
N VAL A 78 13.79 2.47 -16.99
CA VAL A 78 13.27 3.67 -17.65
C VAL A 78 14.04 3.94 -18.95
N THR A 79 15.39 3.92 -18.94
CA THR A 79 16.17 4.12 -20.17
C THR A 79 15.84 3.09 -21.25
N CYS A 80 15.62 1.82 -20.88
CA CYS A 80 15.26 0.78 -21.84
C CYS A 80 13.87 1.03 -22.46
N ARG A 81 12.89 1.49 -21.67
CA ARG A 81 11.54 1.81 -22.16
C ARG A 81 11.55 2.99 -23.12
N HIS A 82 12.44 3.96 -22.90
CA HIS A 82 12.66 5.12 -23.77
C HIS A 82 13.65 4.86 -24.93
N GLN A 83 14.12 3.62 -25.10
CA GLN A 83 15.12 3.24 -26.10
C GLN A 83 16.42 4.08 -26.04
N ILE A 84 16.74 4.64 -24.88
CA ILE A 84 17.96 5.42 -24.66
C ILE A 84 19.12 4.43 -24.58
N LYS A 85 20.15 4.66 -25.40
CA LYS A 85 21.34 3.80 -25.48
C LYS A 85 22.20 3.95 -24.21
N SER A 86 21.84 3.24 -23.14
CA SER A 86 22.67 3.10 -21.95
C SER A 86 23.47 1.80 -21.99
N ARG A 87 24.75 1.84 -21.61
CA ARG A 87 25.54 0.62 -21.38
C ARG A 87 25.02 -0.10 -20.14
N SER A 88 25.03 -1.44 -20.14
CA SER A 88 24.52 -2.25 -19.03
C SER A 88 25.27 -2.01 -17.71
N ASN A 89 26.54 -1.59 -17.80
CA ASN A 89 27.41 -1.26 -16.67
C ASN A 89 27.45 0.24 -16.32
N ALA A 90 26.74 1.11 -17.07
CA ALA A 90 26.76 2.55 -16.87
C ALA A 90 26.50 2.91 -15.40
N THR A 91 27.25 3.88 -14.89
CA THR A 91 27.06 4.42 -13.55
C THR A 91 25.72 5.16 -13.45
N ARG A 92 25.26 5.41 -12.22
CA ARG A 92 24.03 6.17 -11.99
C ARG A 92 24.09 7.54 -12.69
N ASN A 93 25.21 8.26 -12.52
CA ASN A 93 25.39 9.60 -13.06
C ASN A 93 25.40 9.62 -14.59
N GLU A 94 25.99 8.59 -15.23
CA GLU A 94 25.91 8.45 -16.70
C GLU A 94 24.47 8.26 -17.16
N ILE A 95 23.70 7.40 -16.51
CA ILE A 95 22.29 7.18 -16.84
C ILE A 95 21.47 8.46 -16.64
N GLU A 96 21.69 9.18 -15.53
CA GLU A 96 21.02 10.46 -15.27
C GLU A 96 21.38 11.52 -16.32
N CYS A 97 22.63 11.57 -16.75
CA CYS A 97 23.09 12.48 -17.80
C CYS A 97 22.39 12.21 -19.12
N GLU A 98 22.24 10.93 -19.50
CA GLU A 98 21.54 10.55 -20.73
C GLU A 98 20.03 10.80 -20.65
N LEU A 99 19.41 10.53 -19.49
CA LEU A 99 18.00 10.85 -19.25
C LEU A 99 17.73 12.36 -19.25
N ASN A 100 18.67 13.18 -18.77
CA ASN A 100 18.52 14.63 -18.74
C ASN A 100 18.63 15.26 -20.14
N LYS A 101 19.51 14.72 -21.00
CA LYS A 101 19.61 15.15 -22.41
C LYS A 101 18.43 14.68 -23.25
N HIS A 102 17.72 13.65 -22.80
CA HIS A 102 16.61 13.09 -23.53
C HIS A 102 15.34 13.94 -23.34
N THR A 103 14.77 14.40 -24.46
CA THR A 103 13.46 15.04 -24.47
C THR A 103 12.51 14.12 -25.22
N CYS A 104 11.46 13.64 -24.53
CA CYS A 104 10.44 12.79 -25.14
C CYS A 104 9.61 13.64 -26.09
N SER A 105 10.04 13.74 -27.35
CA SER A 105 9.23 14.32 -28.41
C SER A 105 8.21 13.28 -28.88
N LYS A 106 7.02 13.75 -29.31
CA LYS A 106 5.90 12.90 -29.74
C LYS A 106 6.31 12.12 -31.01
N GLY A 107 6.90 10.94 -30.82
CA GLY A 107 7.45 10.08 -31.89
C GLY A 107 8.73 9.32 -31.53
N ASP A 108 9.54 9.83 -30.60
CA ASP A 108 10.80 9.18 -30.18
C ASP A 108 10.60 8.18 -29.03
N CYS A 109 9.52 8.35 -28.27
CA CYS A 109 9.14 7.46 -27.18
C CYS A 109 7.67 7.10 -27.30
N ALA A 110 7.33 5.88 -26.89
CA ALA A 110 5.94 5.54 -26.65
C ALA A 110 5.37 6.48 -25.56
N GLU A 111 4.05 6.72 -25.59
CA GLU A 111 3.37 7.40 -24.50
C GLU A 111 3.51 6.49 -23.25
N LEU A 112 4.43 6.87 -22.37
CA LEU A 112 4.84 6.12 -21.20
C LEU A 112 4.42 6.88 -19.96
N LEU A 113 3.81 6.16 -19.02
CA LEU A 113 3.36 6.68 -17.74
C LEU A 113 4.09 5.95 -16.61
N THR A 114 4.18 6.59 -15.45
CA THR A 114 4.80 5.98 -14.28
C THR A 114 3.75 5.54 -13.29
N ALA A 115 3.78 4.25 -12.94
CA ALA A 115 2.94 3.67 -11.90
C ALA A 115 3.64 3.75 -10.53
N PHE A 116 2.87 4.14 -9.51
CA PHE A 116 3.31 4.19 -8.13
C PHE A 116 2.36 3.42 -7.22
N VAL A 117 2.92 2.80 -6.19
CA VAL A 117 2.13 2.15 -5.12
C VAL A 117 2.37 2.83 -3.78
N PRO A 118 1.33 3.08 -2.98
CA PRO A 118 1.48 3.63 -1.64
C PRO A 118 2.16 2.64 -0.68
N PHE A 119 3.08 3.12 0.17
CA PHE A 119 3.78 2.30 1.18
C PHE A 119 2.90 1.96 2.38
N HIS A 120 2.08 2.92 2.81
CA HIS A 120 1.11 2.77 3.88
C HIS A 120 -0.18 3.42 3.40
N THR A 121 -1.15 2.60 3.04
CA THR A 121 -2.52 3.03 2.84
C THR A 121 -3.26 2.87 4.15
N ILE A 122 -3.88 3.95 4.61
CA ILE A 122 -5.09 3.80 5.40
C ILE A 122 -6.14 3.43 4.36
N VAL A 123 -6.49 2.15 4.30
CA VAL A 123 -7.72 1.77 3.60
C VAL A 123 -8.80 2.44 4.42
N LEU A 124 -9.39 3.52 3.89
CA LEU A 124 -10.62 4.00 4.48
C LEU A 124 -11.54 2.79 4.46
N PRO A 125 -12.21 2.45 5.59
CA PRO A 125 -13.18 1.39 5.57
C PRO A 125 -14.07 1.70 4.38
N VAL A 126 -14.02 0.81 3.38
CA VAL A 126 -14.97 0.84 2.28
C VAL A 126 -16.31 1.00 3.00
N GLU A 127 -17.10 1.98 2.58
CA GLU A 127 -18.53 1.97 2.88
C GLU A 127 -19.09 0.71 2.21
N HIS A 128 -18.73 -0.46 2.74
CA HIS A 128 -19.67 -1.54 2.84
C HIS A 128 -20.83 -0.85 3.52
N GLU A 129 -21.95 -0.74 2.79
CA GLU A 129 -23.26 -0.61 3.38
C GLU A 129 -23.16 -1.41 4.66
N PRO A 130 -23.19 -0.76 5.85
CA PRO A 130 -22.95 -1.50 7.07
C PRO A 130 -23.90 -2.67 6.97
N ASP A 131 -23.37 -3.89 7.02
CA ASP A 131 -24.19 -5.04 7.30
C ASP A 131 -24.89 -4.63 8.58
N HIS A 132 -26.11 -4.12 8.42
CA HIS A 132 -26.95 -3.60 9.46
C HIS A 132 -27.40 -4.86 10.17
N VAL A 133 -26.49 -5.47 10.93
CA VAL A 133 -26.84 -6.27 12.08
C VAL A 133 -27.30 -5.21 13.08
N GLY A 134 -28.50 -4.68 12.80
CA GLY A 134 -29.11 -3.59 13.54
C GLY A 134 -29.02 -3.91 15.02
N PHE A 135 -28.68 -2.92 15.82
CA PHE A 135 -28.71 -3.09 17.27
C PHE A 135 -30.17 -2.97 17.74
N PRO A 136 -30.66 -3.90 18.56
CA PRO A 136 -29.94 -5.05 19.12
C PRO A 136 -29.81 -6.21 18.14
N PRO A 137 -28.70 -6.98 18.20
CA PRO A 137 -28.51 -8.16 17.37
C PRO A 137 -29.67 -9.13 17.56
N LYS A 138 -29.89 -9.99 16.55
CA LYS A 138 -30.87 -11.07 16.68
C LYS A 138 -30.55 -11.88 17.94
N PRO A 139 -31.56 -12.28 18.72
CA PRO A 139 -31.35 -13.07 19.92
C PRO A 139 -30.60 -14.37 19.58
N PRO A 140 -29.77 -14.88 20.50
CA PRO A 140 -29.07 -16.14 20.31
C PRO A 140 -30.06 -17.30 20.10
N SER A 141 -29.61 -18.37 19.44
CA SER A 141 -30.44 -19.56 19.30
C SER A 141 -30.66 -20.23 20.66
N HIS A 142 -31.81 -20.88 20.87
CA HIS A 142 -32.11 -21.62 22.11
C HIS A 142 -31.03 -22.65 22.46
N LYS A 143 -30.40 -23.27 21.45
CA LYS A 143 -29.27 -24.18 21.66
C LYS A 143 -28.08 -23.48 22.31
N LEU A 144 -27.75 -22.29 21.82
CA LEU A 144 -26.65 -21.47 22.35
C LEU A 144 -26.97 -20.93 23.73
N GLU A 145 -28.21 -20.49 23.98
CA GLU A 145 -28.65 -20.06 25.31
C GLU A 145 -28.49 -21.17 26.36
N ASN A 146 -28.98 -22.38 26.05
CA ASN A 146 -28.85 -23.52 26.96
C ASN A 146 -27.39 -23.92 27.18
N GLN A 147 -26.55 -23.80 26.16
CA GLN A 147 -25.12 -24.05 26.30
C GLN A 147 -24.47 -23.03 27.24
N ILE A 148 -24.73 -21.73 27.06
CA ILE A 148 -24.20 -20.67 27.93
C ILE A 148 -24.61 -20.91 29.38
N ILE A 149 -25.88 -21.26 29.62
CA ILE A 149 -26.39 -21.56 30.96
C ILE A 149 -25.70 -22.79 31.55
N SER A 150 -25.60 -23.86 30.77
CA SER A 150 -25.01 -25.12 31.23
C SER A 150 -23.52 -24.96 31.55
N ASP A 151 -22.78 -24.29 30.68
CA ASP A 151 -21.35 -24.01 30.85
C ASP A 151 -21.14 -23.16 32.11
N PHE A 152 -21.93 -22.11 32.30
CA PHE A 152 -21.87 -21.28 33.51
C PHE A 152 -22.16 -22.09 34.79
N CYS A 153 -23.19 -22.93 34.80
CA CYS A 153 -23.51 -23.78 35.95
C CYS A 153 -22.42 -24.81 36.26
N ASN A 154 -21.73 -25.32 35.24
CA ASN A 154 -20.61 -26.24 35.42
C ASN A 154 -19.40 -25.53 35.99
N ASP A 155 -19.05 -24.37 35.42
CA ASP A 155 -17.94 -23.54 35.88
C ASP A 155 -18.16 -23.05 37.30
N THR A 156 -19.41 -22.72 37.66
CA THR A 156 -19.83 -22.29 39.01
C THR A 156 -20.16 -23.42 39.97
N SER A 157 -19.88 -24.67 39.60
CA SER A 157 -20.23 -25.81 40.46
C SER A 157 -19.38 -25.82 41.74
N PRO A 158 -19.94 -26.21 42.91
CA PRO A 158 -19.20 -26.26 44.17
C PRO A 158 -17.95 -27.15 44.15
N LYS A 159 -17.89 -28.10 43.21
CA LYS A 159 -16.71 -28.96 43.00
C LYS A 159 -15.57 -28.23 42.29
N ALA A 160 -15.88 -27.22 41.47
CA ALA A 160 -14.90 -26.33 40.82
C ALA A 160 -14.42 -25.23 41.77
N PHE A 161 -15.24 -24.85 42.75
CA PHE A 161 -14.90 -23.93 43.83
C PHE A 161 -14.34 -24.69 45.05
N MET A 162 -13.22 -25.40 44.88
CA MET A 162 -12.46 -25.90 46.01
C MET A 162 -11.59 -24.75 46.54
N GLU A 163 -12.16 -23.94 47.43
CA GLU A 163 -11.48 -22.81 48.07
C GLU A 163 -10.47 -23.35 49.08
N SER A 164 -9.19 -23.38 48.69
CA SER A 164 -8.09 -23.73 49.59
C SER A 164 -7.87 -22.59 50.60
N GLY A 165 -8.59 -22.63 51.73
CA GLY A 165 -8.25 -21.88 52.94
C GLY A 165 -9.27 -20.81 53.38
N CYS A 166 -9.59 -20.85 54.68
CA CYS A 166 -10.56 -20.00 55.37
C CYS A 166 -10.18 -18.50 55.32
N MET A 167 -10.93 -17.66 54.58
CA MET A 167 -10.76 -16.19 54.56
C MET A 167 -11.05 -15.52 55.92
N VAL A 168 -11.63 -16.24 56.88
CA VAL A 168 -12.00 -15.70 58.20
C VAL A 168 -11.01 -16.08 59.30
N CYS A 169 -10.18 -17.12 59.11
CA CYS A 169 -9.38 -17.68 60.21
C CYS A 169 -7.88 -17.86 59.95
N GLY A 170 -7.39 -17.77 58.71
CA GLY A 170 -5.96 -17.55 58.45
C GLY A 170 -4.95 -18.54 59.06
N GLU A 171 -5.36 -19.75 59.43
CA GLU A 171 -4.46 -20.81 59.89
C GLU A 171 -4.49 -21.98 58.88
N LEU A 172 -3.28 -22.35 58.42
CA LEU A 172 -2.98 -23.57 57.67
C LEU A 172 -2.74 -24.72 58.64
#